data_AF-A0A194XFV8-F1
#
_entry.id   AF-A0A194XFV8-F1
#
_cell.length_a   1.000
_cell.length_b   1.000
_cell.length_c   1.000
_cell.angle_alpha   90.00
_cell.angle_beta   90.00
_cell.angle_gamma   90.00
#
_symmetry.space_group_name_H-M   'P 1'
#
loop_
_entity.id
_entity.type
_entity.pdbx_description
1 polymer ?
#
loop_
_entity_poly.entity_id
_entity_poly.type
_entity_poly.pdbx_seq_one_letter_code
_entity_poly.pdbx_strand_id
1 'polypeptide(L)'
;MAPPSALTIATSSVQRLMKEEASYHKELKSQESRLEKLLASKSEDENAEYSLKQERTAIEETKAVFPPLTERLEDAVHKLEDKLDAERDNGASAEEVSKAEGVITDAKKVIADARAAAESK
;
A
#
# COMPACT_ATOMS: atom_id res chain seq x y z
N MET A 1 14.26 19.61 -20.14
CA MET A 1 13.11 19.55 -19.22
C MET A 1 13.57 20.14 -17.90
N ALA A 2 12.77 21.00 -17.25
CA ALA A 2 13.10 21.49 -15.91
C ALA A 2 13.00 20.32 -14.89
N PRO A 3 13.80 20.34 -13.82
CA PRO A 3 13.67 19.34 -12.76
C PRO A 3 12.30 19.46 -12.08
N PRO A 4 11.73 18.34 -11.57
CA PRO A 4 10.47 18.39 -10.84
C PRO A 4 10.61 19.19 -9.54
N SER A 5 9.54 19.88 -9.15
CA SER A 5 9.48 20.59 -7.87
C SER A 5 9.55 19.62 -6.69
N ALA A 6 9.91 20.13 -5.53
CA ALA A 6 9.93 19.33 -4.31
C ALA A 6 8.51 18.85 -3.91
N LEU A 7 7.46 19.64 -4.17
CA LEU A 7 6.07 19.21 -3.99
C LEU A 7 5.69 18.06 -4.93
N THR A 8 6.10 18.13 -6.20
CA THR A 8 5.89 17.06 -7.17
C THR A 8 6.62 15.77 -6.79
N ILE A 9 7.85 15.87 -6.24
CA ILE A 9 8.63 14.73 -5.76
C ILE A 9 7.96 14.06 -4.55
N ALA A 10 7.51 14.84 -3.57
CA ALA A 10 6.81 14.34 -2.39
C ALA A 10 5.49 13.65 -2.80
N THR A 11 4.71 14.29 -3.69
CA THR A 11 3.47 13.73 -4.25
C THR A 11 3.72 12.38 -4.91
N SER A 12 4.76 12.29 -5.75
CA SER A 12 5.11 11.05 -6.46
C SER A 12 5.57 9.94 -5.51
N SER A 13 6.16 10.29 -4.37
CA SER A 13 6.59 9.34 -3.35
C SER A 13 5.41 8.67 -2.66
N VAL A 14 4.39 9.45 -2.26
CA VAL A 14 3.14 8.93 -1.70
C VAL A 14 2.42 8.04 -2.72
N GLN A 15 2.33 8.48 -3.99
CA GLN A 15 1.73 7.67 -5.06
C GLN A 15 2.43 6.32 -5.28
N ARG A 16 3.75 6.25 -5.12
CA ARG A 16 4.49 4.99 -5.21
C ARG A 16 4.15 4.05 -4.06
N LEU A 17 4.07 4.56 -2.83
CA LEU A 17 3.73 3.76 -1.65
C LEU A 17 2.29 3.21 -1.74
N MET A 18 1.32 4.01 -2.20
CA MET A 18 -0.04 3.52 -2.47
C MET A 18 -0.07 2.41 -3.54
N LYS A 19 0.77 2.52 -4.58
CA LYS A 19 0.88 1.46 -5.60
C LYS A 19 1.53 0.18 -5.06
N GLU A 20 2.52 0.33 -4.18
CA GLU A 20 3.16 -0.79 -3.48
C GLU A 20 2.15 -1.52 -2.59
N GLU A 21 1.37 -0.77 -1.79
CA GLU A 21 0.30 -1.29 -0.94
C GLU A 21 -0.76 -2.05 -1.77
N ALA A 22 -1.24 -1.44 -2.86
CA ALA A 22 -2.20 -2.08 -3.74
C ALA A 22 -1.64 -3.34 -4.43
N SER A 23 -0.33 -3.40 -4.66
CA SER A 23 0.34 -4.58 -5.21
C SER A 23 0.33 -5.74 -4.21
N TYR A 24 0.67 -5.47 -2.96
CA TYR A 24 0.63 -6.49 -1.91
C TYR A 24 -0.78 -6.98 -1.61
N HIS A 25 -1.82 -6.14 -1.71
CA HIS A 25 -3.20 -6.60 -1.61
C HIS A 25 -3.60 -7.56 -2.75
N LYS A 26 -3.15 -7.30 -3.99
CA LYS A 26 -3.38 -8.21 -5.12
C LYS A 26 -2.66 -9.54 -4.91
N GLU A 27 -1.43 -9.50 -4.39
CA GLU A 27 -0.66 -10.70 -4.06
C GLU A 27 -1.35 -11.54 -2.99
N LEU A 28 -1.77 -10.92 -1.88
CA LEU A 28 -2.49 -11.58 -0.80
C LEU A 28 -3.76 -12.27 -1.32
N LYS A 29 -4.58 -11.55 -2.10
CA LYS A 29 -5.81 -12.12 -2.70
C LYS A 29 -5.51 -13.32 -3.60
N SER A 30 -4.40 -13.28 -4.35
CA SER A 30 -3.97 -14.38 -5.20
C SER A 30 -3.54 -15.60 -4.37
N GLN A 31 -2.79 -15.38 -3.29
CA GLN A 31 -2.38 -16.42 -2.36
C GLN A 31 -3.59 -17.06 -1.65
N GLU A 32 -4.53 -16.25 -1.15
CA GLU A 32 -5.77 -16.73 -0.52
C GLU A 32 -6.59 -17.59 -1.48
N SER A 33 -6.73 -17.17 -2.74
CA SER A 33 -7.42 -17.97 -3.77
C SER A 33 -6.71 -19.29 -4.08
N ARG A 34 -5.37 -19.33 -4.03
CA ARG A 34 -4.61 -20.59 -4.17
C ARG A 34 -4.82 -21.49 -2.96
N LEU A 35 -4.78 -20.93 -1.75
CA LEU A 35 -5.03 -21.67 -0.52
C LEU A 35 -6.43 -22.31 -0.51
N GLU A 36 -7.46 -21.57 -0.92
CA GLU A 36 -8.82 -22.10 -1.06
C GLU A 36 -8.89 -23.30 -2.02
N LYS A 37 -8.21 -23.21 -3.17
CA LYS A 37 -8.15 -24.31 -4.14
C LYS A 37 -7.43 -25.53 -3.58
N LEU A 38 -6.31 -25.33 -2.86
CA LEU A 38 -5.58 -26.42 -2.20
C LEU A 38 -6.46 -27.11 -1.15
N LEU A 39 -7.17 -26.34 -0.32
CA LEU A 39 -8.08 -26.86 0.70
C LEU A 39 -9.28 -27.61 0.11
N ALA A 40 -9.79 -27.18 -1.05
CA ALA A 40 -10.88 -27.85 -1.75
C ALA A 40 -10.44 -29.12 -2.51
N SER A 41 -9.13 -29.27 -2.75
CA SER A 41 -8.61 -30.44 -3.46
C SER A 41 -8.67 -31.67 -2.55
N LYS A 42 -9.34 -32.74 -3.01
CA LYS A 42 -9.29 -34.07 -2.38
C LYS A 42 -8.08 -34.87 -2.87
N SER A 43 -6.92 -34.23 -2.91
CA SER A 43 -5.71 -34.81 -3.48
C SER A 43 -5.17 -35.91 -2.57
N GLU A 44 -4.83 -37.07 -3.14
CA GLU A 44 -4.04 -38.12 -2.48
C GLU A 44 -2.52 -37.82 -2.52
N ASP A 45 -2.13 -36.60 -2.91
CA ASP A 45 -0.75 -36.15 -2.94
C ASP A 45 -0.17 -36.12 -1.52
N GLU A 46 0.86 -36.93 -1.28
CA GLU A 46 1.63 -36.98 -0.03
C GLU A 46 2.20 -35.60 0.37
N ASN A 47 2.32 -34.66 -0.59
CA ASN A 47 2.81 -33.31 -0.35
C ASN A 47 1.71 -32.27 -0.14
N ALA A 48 0.43 -32.66 -0.06
CA ALA A 48 -0.68 -31.73 0.10
C ALA A 48 -0.54 -30.87 1.37
N GLU A 49 -0.17 -31.48 2.50
CA GLU A 49 0.06 -30.76 3.76
C GLU A 49 1.25 -29.79 3.69
N TYR A 50 2.33 -30.21 3.03
CA TYR A 50 3.50 -29.36 2.82
C TYR A 50 3.14 -28.13 1.98
N SER A 51 2.40 -28.32 0.89
CA SER A 51 1.94 -27.25 0.01
C SER A 51 1.02 -26.27 0.73
N LEU A 52 0.09 -26.78 1.54
CA LEU A 52 -0.78 -25.97 2.39
C LEU A 52 0.02 -25.14 3.40
N LYS A 53 1.03 -25.74 4.03
CA LYS A 53 1.91 -25.03 4.98
C LYS A 53 2.69 -23.92 4.28
N GLN A 54 3.25 -24.19 3.10
CA GLN A 54 3.97 -23.18 2.32
C GLN A 54 3.08 -21.99 1.94
N GLU A 55 1.88 -22.25 1.41
CA GLU A 55 0.97 -21.15 1.00
C GLU A 55 0.52 -20.34 2.22
N ARG A 56 0.26 -20.98 3.37
CA ARG A 56 -0.03 -20.27 4.63
C ARG A 56 1.14 -19.40 5.09
N THR A 57 2.37 -19.92 5.03
CA THR A 57 3.57 -19.14 5.38
C THR A 57 3.71 -17.92 4.47
N ALA A 58 3.56 -18.09 3.16
CA ALA A 58 3.64 -16.98 2.21
C ALA A 58 2.58 -15.90 2.49
N ILE A 59 1.35 -16.30 2.84
CA ILE A 59 0.28 -15.39 3.25
C ILE A 59 0.67 -14.59 4.50
N GLU A 60 1.23 -15.25 5.52
CA GLU A 60 1.64 -14.55 6.74
C GLU A 60 2.84 -13.63 6.51
N GLU A 61 3.79 -14.00 5.65
CA GLU A 61 4.90 -13.14 5.22
C GLU A 61 4.39 -11.91 4.48
N THR A 62 3.47 -12.06 3.52
CA THR A 62 2.86 -10.91 2.83
C THR A 62 2.05 -10.04 3.80
N LYS A 63 1.30 -10.64 4.74
CA LYS A 63 0.57 -9.89 5.77
C LYS A 63 1.51 -9.05 6.65
N ALA A 64 2.69 -9.58 6.97
CA ALA A 64 3.69 -8.88 7.78
C ALA A 64 4.29 -7.64 7.09
N VAL A 65 4.13 -7.50 5.77
CA VAL A 65 4.59 -6.30 5.03
C VAL A 65 3.66 -5.11 5.25
N PHE A 66 2.36 -5.31 5.48
CA PHE A 66 1.39 -4.21 5.56
C PHE A 66 1.69 -3.23 6.69
N PRO A 67 1.91 -3.64 7.96
CA PRO A 67 2.10 -2.68 9.05
C PRO A 67 3.25 -1.66 8.81
N PRO A 68 4.49 -2.08 8.49
CA PRO A 68 5.56 -1.12 8.21
C PRO A 68 5.37 -0.37 6.88
N LEU A 69 4.55 -0.86 5.95
CA LEU A 69 4.20 -0.13 4.73
C LEU A 69 3.18 0.97 5.01
N THR A 70 2.16 0.69 5.82
CA THR A 70 1.18 1.68 6.27
C THR A 70 1.85 2.80 7.07
N GLU A 71 2.77 2.48 7.99
CA GLU A 71 3.56 3.49 8.73
C GLU A 71 4.39 4.37 7.78
N ARG A 72 5.09 3.77 6.81
CA ARG A 72 5.84 4.53 5.79
C ARG A 72 4.94 5.42 4.94
N LEU A 73 3.71 4.99 4.63
CA LEU A 73 2.73 5.78 3.90
C LEU A 73 2.23 6.96 4.74
N GLU A 74 1.94 6.74 6.02
CA GLU A 74 1.56 7.80 6.97
C GLU A 74 2.64 8.88 7.09
N ASP A 75 3.90 8.48 7.29
CA ASP A 75 5.03 9.39 7.35
C ASP A 75 5.20 10.19 6.05
N ALA A 76 5.00 9.55 4.90
CA ALA A 76 5.09 10.21 3.60
C ALA A 76 3.94 11.19 3.38
N VAL A 77 2.73 10.88 3.87
CA VAL A 77 1.59 11.79 3.85
C VAL A 77 1.85 13.01 4.71
N HIS A 78 2.31 12.85 5.96
CA HIS A 78 2.66 13.99 6.82
C HIS A 78 3.71 14.90 6.17
N LYS A 79 4.77 14.32 5.59
CA LYS A 79 5.79 15.09 4.85
C LYS A 79 5.22 15.82 3.64
N LEU A 80 4.24 15.23 2.95
CA LEU A 80 3.57 15.87 1.81
C LEU A 80 2.68 17.02 2.26
N GLU A 81 1.97 16.88 3.38
CA GLU A 81 1.18 17.95 3.99
C GLU A 81 2.06 19.14 4.39
N ASP A 82 3.14 18.89 5.14
CA ASP A 82 4.11 19.92 5.52
C ASP A 82 4.67 20.64 4.28
N LYS A 83 4.97 19.88 3.22
CA LYS A 83 5.52 20.44 1.99
C LYS A 83 4.49 21.25 1.20
N LEU A 84 3.24 20.79 1.17
CA LEU A 84 2.14 21.50 0.52
C LEU A 84 1.91 22.86 1.17
N ASP A 85 1.89 22.90 2.50
CA ASP A 85 1.71 24.15 3.25
C ASP A 85 2.88 25.11 3.01
N ALA A 86 4.12 24.63 3.02
CA ALA A 86 5.30 25.46 2.75
C ALA A 86 5.36 26.00 1.30
N GLU A 87 4.85 25.25 0.32
CA GLU A 87 4.95 25.61 -1.10
C GLU A 87 3.77 26.46 -1.61
N ARG A 88 2.62 26.43 -0.92
CA ARG A 88 1.50 27.34 -1.19
C ARG A 88 1.90 28.81 -1.14
N ASP A 89 2.77 29.16 -0.19
CA ASP A 89 3.29 30.52 -0.03
C ASP A 89 4.50 30.83 -0.93
N ASN A 90 5.10 29.81 -1.55
CA ASN A 90 6.34 29.91 -2.33
C ASN A 90 6.14 29.68 -3.85
N GLY A 91 4.91 29.80 -4.33
CA GLY A 91 4.62 29.85 -5.77
C GLY A 91 4.43 28.49 -6.45
N ALA A 92 4.06 27.45 -5.70
CA ALA A 92 3.57 26.21 -6.32
C ALA A 92 2.41 26.51 -7.27
N SER A 93 2.38 25.82 -8.41
CA SER A 93 1.28 25.96 -9.36
C SER A 93 -0.01 25.39 -8.77
N ALA A 94 -1.16 25.95 -9.18
CA ALA A 94 -2.46 25.44 -8.76
C ALA A 94 -2.66 23.95 -9.10
N GLU A 95 -2.05 23.48 -10.19
CA GLU A 95 -2.08 22.07 -10.60
C GLU A 95 -1.30 21.18 -9.64
N GLU A 96 -0.11 21.60 -9.19
CA GLU A 96 0.68 20.85 -8.22
C GLU A 96 0.00 20.79 -6.86
N VAL A 97 -0.57 21.90 -6.40
CA VAL A 97 -1.36 22.00 -5.16
C VAL A 97 -2.55 21.05 -5.22
N SER A 98 -3.38 21.15 -6.27
CA SER A 98 -4.57 20.31 -6.41
C SER A 98 -4.22 18.81 -6.49
N LYS A 99 -3.13 18.47 -7.19
CA LYS A 99 -2.67 17.08 -7.28
C LYS A 99 -2.19 16.55 -5.93
N ALA A 100 -1.44 17.36 -5.17
CA ALA A 100 -0.98 16.98 -3.83
C ALA A 100 -2.16 16.74 -2.88
N GLU A 101 -3.15 17.64 -2.86
CA GLU A 101 -4.38 17.51 -2.07
C GLU A 101 -5.17 16.23 -2.40
N GLY A 102 -5.31 15.94 -3.69
CA GLY A 102 -5.95 14.70 -4.15
C GLY A 102 -5.21 13.47 -3.66
N VAL A 103 -3.88 13.45 -3.79
CA VAL A 103 -3.04 12.32 -3.34
C VAL A 103 -3.08 12.16 -1.82
N ILE A 104 -3.10 13.25 -1.04
CA ILE A 104 -3.25 13.19 0.43
C ILE A 104 -4.60 12.56 0.79
N THR A 105 -5.68 12.97 0.11
CA THR A 105 -7.03 12.46 0.35
C THR A 105 -7.10 10.96 0.06
N ASP A 106 -6.61 10.54 -1.09
CA ASP A 106 -6.58 9.12 -1.49
C ASP A 106 -5.73 8.29 -0.52
N ALA A 107 -4.54 8.78 -0.15
CA ALA A 107 -3.64 8.07 0.75
C ALA A 107 -4.23 7.92 2.17
N LYS A 108 -4.89 8.96 2.70
CA LYS A 108 -5.60 8.88 3.99
C LYS A 108 -6.71 7.83 3.98
N LYS A 109 -7.42 7.68 2.85
CA LYS A 109 -8.40 6.61 2.69
C LYS A 109 -7.74 5.23 2.71
N VAL A 110 -6.64 5.05 1.96
CA VAL A 110 -5.87 3.78 1.97
C VAL A 110 -5.39 3.42 3.37
N ILE A 111 -4.86 4.40 4.12
CA ILE A 111 -4.43 4.20 5.52
C ILE A 111 -5.60 3.79 6.42
N ALA A 112 -6.76 4.45 6.30
CA ALA A 112 -7.94 4.12 7.09
C ALA A 112 -8.45 2.70 6.78
N ASP A 113 -8.52 2.34 5.50
CA ASP A 113 -8.91 0.99 5.05
C ASP A 113 -7.93 -0.08 5.59
N ALA A 114 -6.61 0.19 5.54
CA ALA A 114 -5.58 -0.70 6.05
C ALA A 114 -5.67 -0.92 7.58
N ARG A 115 -5.93 0.15 8.34
CA ARG A 115 -6.13 0.06 9.80
C ARG A 115 -7.40 -0.70 10.17
N ALA A 116 -8.50 -0.44 9.49
CA ALA A 116 -9.76 -1.17 9.69
C ALA A 116 -9.58 -2.68 9.42
N ALA A 117 -8.80 -3.04 8.39
CA ALA A 117 -8.47 -4.43 8.09
C ALA A 117 -7.58 -5.09 9.17
N ALA A 118 -6.71 -4.32 9.83
CA ALA A 118 -5.87 -4.80 10.93
C ALA A 118 -6.66 -5.02 12.23
N GLU A 119 -7.65 -4.18 12.51
CA GLU A 119 -8.50 -4.26 13.72
C GLU A 119 -9.59 -5.34 13.63
N SER A 120 -9.91 -5.81 12.42
CA SER A 120 -10.94 -6.84 12.19
C SER A 120 -10.44 -8.28 12.36
N LYS A 121 -9.19 -8.48 12.79
CA LYS A 121 -8.56 -9.79 13.05
C LYS A 121 -8.44 -10.07 14.54
#